data_AF-A0A3P7P2I5-F1
#
_entry.id   AF-A0A3P7P2I5-F1
#
_cell.length_a   1.000
_cell.length_b   1.000
_cell.length_c   1.000
_cell.angle_alpha   90.00
_cell.angle_beta   90.00
_cell.angle_gamma   90.00
#
_symmetry.space_group_name_H-M   'P 1'
#
loop_
_entity.id
_entity.type
_entity.pdbx_description
1 polymer ?
#
loop_
_entity_poly.entity_id
_entity_poly.type
_entity_poly.pdbx_seq_one_letter_code
_entity_poly.pdbx_strand_id
1 'polypeptide(L)'
;MKPVLDKLLSMRASMPFKSRLRSKNPEKQLSQVFVEQINPVMKKLGYCCGQKLSFTPPSLYCDGNSLCTIARDQYYHVYEAT
;
A
#
# COMPACT_ATOMS: atom_id res chain seq x y z
N MET A 1 -12.15 -16.09 -1.49
CA MET A 1 -12.07 -14.68 -1.08
C MET A 1 -12.99 -14.30 0.09
N LYS A 2 -14.21 -14.86 0.20
CA LYS A 2 -15.11 -14.67 1.37
C LYS A 2 -14.48 -14.89 2.77
N PRO A 3 -13.68 -15.95 3.03
CA PRO A 3 -13.18 -16.20 4.40
C PRO A 3 -12.12 -15.20 4.88
N VAL A 4 -11.48 -14.47 3.95
CA VAL A 4 -10.52 -13.40 4.30
C VAL A 4 -11.27 -12.12 4.69
N LEU A 5 -12.34 -11.80 3.96
CA LEU A 5 -13.18 -10.63 4.24
C LEU A 5 -13.91 -10.79 5.58
N ASP A 6 -14.41 -11.99 5.91
CA ASP A 6 -15.06 -12.28 7.20
C ASP A 6 -14.09 -12.16 8.38
N LYS A 7 -12.83 -12.61 8.21
CA LYS A 7 -11.78 -12.45 9.24
C LYS A 7 -11.33 -11.00 9.39
N LEU A 8 -11.26 -10.24 8.30
CA LEU A 8 -10.98 -8.80 8.32
C LEU A 8 -12.09 -7.99 9.00
N LEU A 9 -13.36 -8.36 8.77
CA LEU A 9 -14.51 -7.76 9.45
C LEU A 9 -14.52 -8.09 10.94
N SER A 10 -14.15 -9.31 11.33
CA SER A 10 -13.91 -9.69 12.73
C SER A 10 -12.78 -8.88 13.39
N MET A 11 -11.75 -8.49 12.64
CA MET A 11 -10.61 -7.69 13.14
C MET A 11 -10.92 -6.20 13.31
N ARG A 12 -11.99 -5.68 12.68
CA ARG A 12 -12.50 -4.33 13.00
C ARG A 12 -12.95 -4.24 14.47
N ALA A 13 -13.39 -5.35 15.07
CA ALA A 13 -13.82 -5.40 16.46
C ALA A 13 -12.66 -5.53 17.47
N SER A 14 -11.45 -5.89 17.02
CA SER A 14 -10.29 -6.14 17.89
C SER A 14 -9.16 -5.11 17.73
N MET A 15 -9.31 -4.10 16.87
CA MET A 15 -8.31 -3.03 16.78
C MET A 15 -8.32 -2.24 18.09
N PRO A 16 -7.18 -2.16 18.82
CA PRO A 16 -7.09 -1.34 20.01
C PRO A 16 -7.10 0.10 19.53
N PHE A 17 -8.28 0.71 19.49
CA PHE A 17 -8.47 2.14 19.27
C PHE A 17 -7.97 2.90 20.50
N LYS A 18 -6.70 2.72 20.86
CA LYS A 18 -6.01 3.46 21.91
C LYS A 18 -5.78 4.87 21.40
N SER A 19 -6.77 5.72 21.60
CA SER A 19 -6.62 7.05 22.19
C SER A 19 -5.27 7.77 21.95
N ARG A 20 -4.93 8.03 20.69
CA ARG A 20 -4.02 9.13 20.31
C ARG A 20 -4.25 9.61 18.87
N LEU A 21 -5.51 9.82 18.49
CA LEU A 21 -5.85 10.53 17.26
C LEU A 21 -5.60 12.04 17.47
N ARG A 22 -4.35 12.45 17.31
CA ARG A 22 -3.95 13.87 17.23
C ARG A 22 -2.98 14.10 16.07
N SER A 23 -3.20 13.39 14.96
CA SER A 23 -2.36 13.48 13.76
C SER A 23 -3.14 14.12 12.62
N LYS A 24 -2.44 14.94 11.82
CA LYS A 24 -3.04 15.73 10.74
C LYS A 24 -3.61 14.87 9.60
N ASN A 25 -3.26 13.58 9.50
CA ASN A 25 -3.74 12.65 8.46
C ASN A 25 -4.13 11.28 9.05
N PRO A 26 -5.41 11.02 9.36
CA PRO A 26 -5.85 9.77 9.98
C PRO A 26 -5.72 8.55 9.08
N GLU A 27 -5.85 8.71 7.76
CA GLU A 27 -5.80 7.61 6.77
C GLU A 27 -4.44 6.91 6.75
N LYS A 28 -3.35 7.69 6.85
CA LYS A 28 -1.98 7.16 6.88
C LYS A 28 -1.68 6.38 8.15
N GLN A 29 -2.29 6.77 9.27
CA GLN A 29 -2.10 6.05 10.54
C GLN A 29 -2.85 4.72 10.53
N LEU A 30 -4.07 4.72 10.01
CA LEU A 30 -4.85 3.49 9.87
C LEU A 30 -4.17 2.50 8.93
N SER A 31 -3.57 2.97 7.83
CA SER A 31 -2.84 2.10 6.92
C SER A 31 -1.59 1.49 7.54
N GLN A 32 -0.85 2.25 8.36
CA GLN A 32 0.30 1.74 9.10
C GLN A 32 -0.09 0.65 10.10
N VAL A 33 -1.07 0.92 10.95
CA VAL A 33 -1.57 -0.05 11.94
C VAL A 33 -2.11 -1.30 11.25
N PHE A 34 -2.81 -1.14 10.13
CA PHE A 34 -3.31 -2.28 9.35
C PHE A 34 -2.18 -3.17 8.83
N VAL A 35 -1.11 -2.60 8.25
CA VAL A 35 0.02 -3.36 7.71
C VAL A 35 0.77 -4.14 8.81
N GLU A 36 0.89 -3.57 10.00
CA GLU A 36 1.50 -4.25 11.14
C GLU A 36 0.66 -5.47 11.60
N GLN A 37 -0.66 -5.32 11.65
CA GLN A 37 -1.57 -6.33 12.18
C GLN A 37 -1.98 -7.41 11.15
N ILE A 38 -1.92 -7.12 9.85
CA ILE A 38 -2.37 -8.06 8.82
C ILE A 38 -1.41 -9.24 8.60
N ASN A 39 -0.10 -9.03 8.75
CA ASN A 39 0.90 -10.07 8.54
C ASN A 39 0.76 -11.30 9.45
N PRO A 40 0.60 -11.17 10.78
CA PRO A 40 0.40 -12.34 11.65
C PRO A 40 -0.90 -13.09 11.34
N VAL A 41 -1.92 -12.38 10.86
CA VAL A 41 -3.21 -12.95 10.48
C VAL A 41 -3.08 -13.78 9.20
N MET A 42 -2.41 -13.24 8.19
CA MET A 42 -2.21 -13.90 6.91
C MET A 42 -1.34 -15.15 7.06
N LYS A 43 -0.31 -15.11 7.93
CA LYS A 43 0.48 -16.29 8.29
C LYS A 43 -0.36 -17.39 8.95
N LYS A 44 -1.25 -17.04 9.88
CA LYS A 44 -2.21 -18.00 10.50
C LYS A 44 -3.20 -18.59 9.50
N LEU A 45 -3.42 -17.93 8.37
CA LEU A 45 -4.26 -18.40 7.27
C LEU A 45 -3.49 -19.22 6.22
N GLY A 46 -2.17 -19.39 6.38
CA GLY A 46 -1.32 -20.13 5.44
C GLY A 46 -0.73 -19.29 4.30
N TYR A 47 -0.85 -17.96 4.34
CA TYR A 47 -0.23 -17.06 3.37
C TYR A 47 1.15 -16.56 3.84
N CYS A 48 2.03 -16.22 2.88
CA CYS A 48 3.37 -15.69 3.17
C CYS A 48 3.33 -14.34 3.90
N CYS A 49 2.53 -13.40 3.40
CA CYS A 49 2.36 -12.07 3.98
C CYS A 49 0.98 -11.46 3.65
N GLY A 50 0.62 -10.40 4.36
CA GLY A 50 -0.57 -9.58 4.11
C GLY A 50 -0.28 -8.23 3.48
N GLN A 51 0.94 -8.06 2.96
CA GLN A 51 1.34 -6.84 2.29
C GLN A 51 0.64 -6.76 0.94
N LYS A 52 -0.08 -5.66 0.71
CA LYS A 52 -0.52 -5.31 -0.64
C LYS A 52 0.75 -5.06 -1.45
N LEU A 53 1.04 -5.91 -2.42
CA LEU A 53 2.11 -5.67 -3.38
C LEU A 53 1.76 -4.35 -4.08
N SER A 54 2.48 -3.28 -3.76
CA SER A 54 2.42 -2.07 -4.55
C SER A 54 3.14 -2.39 -5.85
N PHE A 55 2.40 -2.35 -6.96
CA PHE A 55 3.03 -2.28 -8.26
C PHE A 55 3.92 -1.04 -8.24
N THR A 56 5.23 -1.26 -8.17
CA THR A 56 6.18 -0.21 -8.46
C THR A 56 6.12 -0.04 -9.96
N PRO A 57 5.61 1.10 -10.48
CA PRO A 57 5.63 1.32 -11.91
C PRO A 57 7.09 1.21 -12.38
N PRO A 58 7.35 0.52 -13.50
CA PRO A 58 8.69 0.45 -14.05
C PRO A 58 9.23 1.86 -14.30
N SER A 59 10.54 2.03 -14.20
CA SER A 59 11.19 3.30 -14.55
C SER A 59 10.86 3.67 -15.99
N LEU A 60 10.40 4.91 -16.20
CA LEU A 60 10.11 5.41 -17.54
C LEU A 60 11.41 5.81 -18.24
N TYR A 61 11.43 5.73 -19.57
CA TYR A 61 12.55 6.19 -20.39
C TYR A 61 12.25 7.58 -20.96
N CYS A 62 13.27 8.43 -21.10
CA CYS A 62 13.13 9.74 -21.71
C CYS A 62 13.41 9.68 -23.22
N ASP A 63 12.63 10.38 -24.03
CA ASP A 63 12.87 10.51 -25.48
C ASP A 63 14.10 11.39 -25.85
N GLY A 64 14.69 12.10 -24.88
CA GLY A 64 15.79 13.04 -25.15
C GLY A 64 17.20 12.44 -25.20
N ASN A 65 17.43 11.26 -24.61
CA ASN A 65 18.74 10.61 -24.60
C ASN A 65 18.60 9.09 -24.36
N SER A 66 19.34 8.29 -25.13
CA SER A 66 19.32 6.82 -25.13
C SER A 66 19.61 6.13 -23.78
N LEU A 67 20.14 6.86 -22.79
CA LEU A 67 20.48 6.34 -21.45
C LEU A 67 19.77 7.09 -20.30
N CYS A 68 18.76 7.91 -20.58
CA CYS A 68 18.08 8.70 -19.56
C CYS A 68 16.82 7.98 -19.04
N THR A 69 16.77 7.75 -17.73
CA THR A 69 15.63 7.13 -17.02
C THR A 69 14.98 8.11 -16.04
N ILE A 70 13.66 8.17 -16.02
CA ILE A 70 12.88 8.97 -15.07
C ILE A 70 12.70 8.14 -13.80
N ALA A 71 13.31 8.61 -12.70
CA ALA A 71 13.18 7.96 -11.40
C ALA A 71 11.75 8.13 -10.83
N ARG A 72 11.39 7.25 -9.90
CA ARG A 72 10.09 7.31 -9.21
C ARG A 72 9.93 8.68 -8.54
N ASP A 73 8.73 9.24 -8.65
CA ASP A 73 8.34 10.52 -8.05
C ASP A 73 9.08 11.77 -8.58
N GLN A 74 9.71 11.67 -9.77
CA GLN A 74 10.25 12.84 -10.49
C GLN A 74 9.17 13.53 -11.33
N TYR A 75 9.31 14.84 -11.52
CA TYR A 75 8.47 15.59 -12.45
C TYR A 75 8.88 15.33 -13.90
N TYR A 76 7.91 15.08 -14.77
CA TYR A 76 8.13 14.84 -16.20
C TYR A 76 6.98 15.38 -17.03
N HIS A 77 7.23 15.61 -18.32
CA HIS A 77 6.22 16.02 -19.29
C HIS A 77 5.82 14.81 -20.15
N VAL A 78 4.52 14.68 -20.41
CA VAL A 78 3.95 13.62 -21.27
C VAL A 78 3.16 14.28 -22.39
N TYR A 79 3.35 13.81 -23.61
CA TYR A 79 2.52 14.16 -24.75
C TYR A 79 1.65 12.94 -25.09
N GLU A 80 0.33 13.06 -24.92
CA GLU A 80 -0.62 12.02 -25.35
C GLU A 80 -1.12 12.37 -26.77
N ALA A 81 -0.66 11.61 -27.77
CA ALA A 81 -1.27 11.64 -29.10
C ALA A 81 -2.51 10.74 -29.05
N THR A 82 -3.69 11.34 -29.29
CA THR A 82 -5.00 10.65 -29.30
C THR A 82 -5.15 9.74 -30.51
#